data_AF-A0A7S2BQP4-F1
#
_entry.id   AF-A0A7S2BQP4-F1
#
_cell.length_a   1.000
_cell.length_b   1.000
_cell.length_c   1.000
_cell.angle_alpha   90.00
_cell.angle_beta   90.00
_cell.angle_gamma   90.00
#
_symmetry.space_group_name_H-M   'P 1'
#
loop_
_entity.id
_entity.type
_entity.pdbx_description
1 polymer ?
#
loop_
_entity_poly.entity_id
_entity_poly.type
_entity_poly.pdbx_seq_one_letter_code
_entity_poly.pdbx_strand_id
1 'polypeptide(L)'
;KTWPLEMDGSGGLVKDTLSLLCGWAPCVAGAALIASHAQQKRGSGDSSLLATVASAPILSWLGITACATAAKLAVDIDIMMHPPFFVDLTNEGSIERESRPINDAALHVLLFRWKILGTRNPTICNILVGLNKGFDFWDVKFTELGKDPETEVLNYCRAYGVEMPSKEDPDRWVWSKQPKEYITMNDWFTRTYNSREEPESNTGDALVIAPATAVVSLFDSVQSMPTVLKNDSFSINHCGIPNPELYTAQPCTIHYLSPADYHCYHTPIGGRVLTCKLLVDGPYSVTVKPYVFSTINILERNRR
;
A
#
# COMPACT_ATOMS: atom_id res chain seq x y z
N LYS A 1 -16.50 -26.19 -1.43
CA LYS A 1 -15.31 -26.36 -2.30
C LYS A 1 -14.09 -26.05 -1.46
N THR A 2 -13.35 -27.07 -1.06
CA THR A 2 -12.09 -26.97 -0.31
C THR A 2 -10.99 -26.55 -1.28
N TRP A 3 -10.32 -25.44 -0.99
CA TRP A 3 -9.26 -24.88 -1.83
C TRP A 3 -7.91 -25.46 -1.43
N PRO A 4 -7.00 -25.70 -2.38
CA PRO A 4 -5.64 -26.10 -2.04
C PRO A 4 -4.94 -24.96 -1.30
N LEU A 5 -4.41 -25.27 -0.12
CA LEU A 5 -3.50 -24.43 0.66
C LEU A 5 -2.15 -24.37 -0.08
N GLU A 6 -2.02 -23.47 -1.05
CA GLU A 6 -0.70 -22.99 -1.44
C GLU A 6 -0.17 -22.10 -0.31
N MET A 7 0.95 -22.51 0.30
CA MET A 7 1.64 -21.72 1.32
C MET A 7 2.27 -20.49 0.67
N ASP A 8 1.62 -19.33 0.79
CA ASP A 8 2.16 -18.08 0.31
C ASP A 8 3.04 -17.41 1.39
N GLY A 9 4.33 -17.26 1.09
CA GLY A 9 5.15 -16.17 1.65
C GLY A 9 5.84 -16.36 3.00
N SER A 10 5.64 -17.44 3.75
CA SER A 10 6.41 -17.69 5.00
C SER A 10 7.92 -17.90 4.73
N GLY A 11 8.29 -18.22 3.49
CA GLY A 11 9.69 -18.38 3.06
C GLY A 11 10.49 -17.07 3.04
N GLY A 12 9.86 -15.89 2.99
CA GLY A 12 10.57 -14.60 2.96
C GLY A 12 11.25 -14.29 4.30
N LEU A 13 10.49 -14.36 5.40
CA LEU A 13 11.03 -14.16 6.74
C LEU A 13 12.11 -15.22 7.06
N VAL A 14 11.88 -16.48 6.69
CA VAL A 14 12.86 -17.56 6.89
C VAL A 14 14.11 -17.32 6.05
N LYS A 15 14.00 -16.88 4.79
CA LYS A 15 15.14 -16.63 3.90
C LYS A 15 15.93 -15.39 4.31
N ASP A 16 15.27 -14.31 4.72
CA ASP A 16 15.92 -13.09 5.19
C ASP A 16 16.59 -13.31 6.55
N THR A 17 15.90 -14.03 7.45
CA THR A 17 16.48 -14.48 8.72
C THR A 17 17.65 -15.42 8.47
N LEU A 18 17.53 -16.41 7.56
CA LEU A 18 18.63 -17.29 7.17
C LEU A 18 19.80 -16.54 6.54
N SER A 19 19.56 -15.48 5.76
CA SER A 19 20.64 -14.69 5.14
C SER A 19 21.43 -13.88 6.19
N LEU A 20 20.74 -13.30 7.16
CA LEU A 20 21.34 -12.70 8.36
C LEU A 20 22.06 -13.75 9.22
N LEU A 21 21.50 -14.96 9.36
CA LEU A 21 22.08 -16.07 10.12
C LEU A 21 23.33 -16.67 9.44
N CYS A 22 23.38 -16.73 8.11
CA CYS A 22 24.52 -17.25 7.34
C CYS A 22 25.80 -16.43 7.54
N GLY A 23 25.67 -15.12 7.80
CA GLY A 23 26.81 -14.26 8.18
C GLY A 23 27.41 -14.61 9.54
N TRP A 24 26.64 -15.26 10.43
CA TRP A 24 27.03 -15.57 11.81
C TRP A 24 27.27 -17.07 12.04
N ALA A 25 26.91 -17.92 11.08
CA ALA A 25 27.17 -19.36 11.08
C ALA A 25 28.65 -19.73 11.39
N PRO A 26 29.68 -18.98 10.92
CA PRO A 26 31.07 -19.28 11.27
C PRO A 26 31.37 -19.11 12.76
N CYS A 27 30.78 -18.10 13.41
CA CYS A 27 31.00 -17.82 14.83
C CYS A 27 30.39 -18.91 15.72
N VAL A 28 29.24 -19.47 15.32
CA VAL A 28 28.60 -20.53 16.08
C VAL A 28 29.23 -21.90 15.83
N ALA A 29 29.62 -22.19 14.58
CA ALA A 29 30.41 -23.39 14.29
C ALA A 29 31.71 -23.40 15.12
N GLY A 30 32.37 -22.25 15.27
CA GLY A 30 33.54 -22.08 16.14
C GLY A 30 33.24 -22.35 17.62
N ALA A 31 32.14 -21.81 18.15
CA ALA A 31 31.74 -22.03 19.55
C ALA A 31 31.37 -23.50 19.84
N ALA A 32 30.66 -24.16 18.92
CA ALA A 32 30.32 -25.57 19.01
C ALA A 32 31.58 -26.46 18.92
N LEU A 33 32.55 -26.11 18.07
CA LEU A 33 33.84 -26.81 18.01
C LEU A 33 34.63 -26.65 19.31
N ILE A 34 34.70 -25.43 19.87
CA ILE A 34 35.39 -25.17 21.14
C ILE A 34 34.72 -25.93 22.29
N ALA A 35 33.39 -25.97 22.35
CA ALA A 35 32.64 -26.74 23.33
C ALA A 35 32.87 -28.25 23.18
N SER A 36 32.84 -28.77 21.95
CA SER A 36 33.14 -30.18 21.65
C SER A 36 34.59 -30.54 22.00
N HIS A 37 35.54 -29.64 21.79
CA HIS A 37 36.94 -29.86 22.14
C HIS A 37 37.18 -29.81 23.66
N ALA A 38 36.43 -28.95 24.37
CA ALA A 38 36.41 -28.93 25.83
C ALA A 38 35.77 -30.21 26.41
N GLN A 39 34.77 -30.78 25.72
CA GLN A 39 34.10 -32.04 26.08
C GLN A 39 35.02 -33.25 25.94
N GLN A 40 35.87 -33.27 24.91
CA GLN A 40 36.83 -34.38 24.70
C GLN A 40 37.96 -34.41 25.75
N LYS A 41 38.21 -33.30 26.45
CA LYS A 41 39.22 -33.20 27.51
C LYS A 41 38.73 -33.53 28.92
N ARG A 42 37.41 -33.68 29.16
CA ARG A 42 36.87 -33.98 30.49
C ARG A 42 36.23 -35.36 30.51
N GLY A 43 36.97 -36.33 31.04
CA GLY A 43 36.48 -37.67 31.32
C GLY A 43 35.29 -37.66 32.28
N SER A 44 34.33 -38.54 31.96
CA SER A 44 33.15 -38.99 32.70
C SER A 44 32.99 -38.55 34.16
N GLY A 45 31.87 -37.89 34.46
CA GLY A 45 31.31 -37.88 35.82
C GLY A 45 30.47 -36.68 36.20
N ASP A 46 29.43 -36.31 35.43
CA ASP A 46 28.20 -35.70 35.99
C ASP A 46 27.16 -35.41 34.91
N SER A 47 26.00 -36.07 34.97
CA SER A 47 24.92 -35.96 33.97
C SER A 47 23.96 -34.79 34.19
N SER A 48 23.98 -34.16 35.37
CA SER A 48 23.12 -33.01 35.70
C SER A 48 23.63 -31.69 35.11
N LEU A 49 24.95 -31.52 35.01
CA LEU A 49 25.59 -30.35 34.41
C LEU A 49 25.42 -30.32 32.88
N LEU A 50 25.27 -31.50 32.25
CA LEU A 50 25.11 -31.67 30.80
C LEU A 50 23.78 -31.10 30.26
N ALA A 51 22.70 -31.13 31.03
CA ALA A 51 21.42 -30.52 30.64
C ALA A 51 21.49 -28.97 30.65
N THR A 52 22.24 -28.41 31.60
CA THR A 52 22.43 -26.96 31.74
C THR A 52 23.35 -26.40 30.65
N VAL A 53 24.37 -27.15 30.24
CA VAL A 53 25.30 -26.74 29.16
C VAL A 53 24.69 -26.93 27.77
N ALA A 54 23.81 -27.92 27.56
CA ALA A 54 23.12 -28.12 26.28
C ALA A 54 21.99 -27.09 26.04
N SER A 55 21.39 -26.53 27.09
CA SER A 55 20.33 -25.51 27.00
C SER A 55 20.87 -24.08 26.85
N ALA A 56 22.08 -23.80 27.33
CA ALA A 56 22.75 -22.50 27.19
C ALA A 56 22.92 -22.01 25.74
N PRO A 57 23.39 -22.82 24.77
CA PRO A 57 23.48 -22.38 23.37
C PRO A 57 22.12 -22.21 22.71
N ILE A 58 21.10 -22.98 23.09
CA ILE A 58 19.74 -22.82 22.54
C ILE A 58 19.12 -21.51 23.03
N LEU A 59 19.26 -21.19 24.31
CA LEU A 59 18.79 -19.93 24.88
C LEU A 59 19.54 -18.72 24.31
N SER A 60 20.85 -18.85 24.06
CA SER A 60 21.61 -17.77 23.42
C SER A 60 21.21 -17.57 21.96
N TRP A 61 20.94 -18.65 21.20
CA TRP A 61 20.41 -18.58 19.84
C TRP A 61 19.04 -17.91 19.77
N LEU A 62 18.11 -18.28 20.65
CA LEU A 62 16.80 -17.66 20.73
C LEU A 62 16.91 -16.18 21.10
N GLY A 63 17.80 -15.84 22.04
CA GLY A 63 18.08 -14.45 22.40
C GLY A 63 18.64 -13.64 21.23
N ILE A 64 19.65 -14.15 20.52
CA ILE A 64 20.24 -13.47 19.35
C ILE A 64 19.19 -13.28 18.25
N THR A 65 18.41 -14.32 17.96
CA THR A 65 17.37 -14.26 16.91
C THR A 65 16.28 -13.26 17.28
N ALA A 66 15.83 -13.26 18.54
CA ALA A 66 14.84 -12.30 19.04
C ALA A 66 15.37 -10.86 18.95
N CYS A 67 16.63 -10.61 19.35
CA CYS A 67 17.27 -9.30 19.25
C CYS A 67 17.41 -8.84 17.79
N ALA A 68 17.87 -9.72 16.89
CA ALA A 68 18.00 -9.39 15.47
C ALA A 68 16.65 -9.09 14.82
N THR A 69 15.62 -9.86 15.17
CA THR A 69 14.24 -9.66 14.70
C THR A 69 13.68 -8.32 15.22
N ALA A 70 13.84 -8.04 16.52
CA ALA A 70 13.40 -6.77 17.10
C ALA A 70 14.13 -5.56 16.49
N ALA A 71 15.43 -5.67 16.24
CA ALA A 71 16.22 -4.63 15.56
C ALA A 71 15.72 -4.40 14.13
N LYS A 72 15.47 -5.48 13.36
CA LYS A 72 14.94 -5.37 12.00
C LYS A 72 13.54 -4.77 11.98
N LEU A 73 12.68 -5.12 12.94
CA LEU A 73 11.35 -4.56 13.09
C LEU A 73 11.44 -3.05 13.37
N ALA A 74 12.31 -2.64 14.30
CA ALA A 74 12.53 -1.23 14.61
C ALA A 74 13.01 -0.43 13.37
N VAL A 75 13.96 -0.99 12.60
CA VAL A 75 14.44 -0.36 11.35
C VAL A 75 13.32 -0.26 10.31
N ASP A 76 12.53 -1.31 10.12
CA ASP A 76 11.43 -1.27 9.15
C ASP A 76 10.31 -0.30 9.56
N ILE A 77 10.04 -0.17 10.86
CA ILE A 77 9.12 0.82 11.42
C ILE A 77 9.65 2.23 11.17
N ASP A 78 10.93 2.49 11.43
CA ASP A 78 11.55 3.79 11.20
C ASP A 78 11.51 4.20 9.72
N ILE A 79 11.84 3.27 8.81
CA ILE A 79 11.75 3.49 7.35
C ILE A 79 10.30 3.83 6.95
N MET A 80 9.31 3.18 7.56
CA MET A 80 7.89 3.43 7.27
C MET A 80 7.38 4.74 7.88
N MET A 81 7.87 5.11 9.07
CA MET A 81 7.58 6.40 9.72
C MET A 81 8.16 7.56 8.92
N HIS A 82 9.32 7.33 8.30
CA HIS A 82 10.10 8.36 7.66
C HIS A 82 10.55 7.90 6.25
N PRO A 83 9.63 7.78 5.29
CA PRO A 83 9.97 7.41 3.91
C PRO A 83 11.01 8.37 3.30
N PRO A 84 11.66 7.97 2.18
CA PRO A 84 12.59 8.85 1.47
C PRO A 84 11.97 10.19 1.13
N PHE A 85 12.79 11.22 1.07
CA PHE A 85 12.39 12.52 0.58
C PHE A 85 11.84 12.40 -0.85
N PHE A 86 10.83 13.21 -1.16
CA PHE A 86 10.32 13.35 -2.52
C PHE A 86 10.37 14.83 -2.91
N VAL A 87 10.49 15.07 -4.21
CA VAL A 87 10.44 16.41 -4.79
C VAL A 87 8.97 16.70 -5.07
N ASP A 88 8.42 17.70 -4.38
CA ASP A 88 7.10 18.22 -4.71
C ASP A 88 7.21 19.10 -5.95
N LEU A 89 6.71 18.58 -7.07
CA LEU A 89 6.71 19.29 -8.35
C LEU A 89 5.71 20.45 -8.37
N THR A 90 4.80 20.53 -7.39
CA THR A 90 3.81 21.61 -7.28
C THR A 90 4.35 22.83 -6.54
N ASN A 91 5.27 22.64 -5.59
CA ASN A 91 5.89 23.70 -4.80
C ASN A 91 7.35 23.96 -5.22
N GLU A 92 7.56 24.40 -6.46
CA GLU A 92 8.89 24.81 -6.98
C GLU A 92 10.02 23.77 -6.80
N GLY A 93 9.68 22.48 -6.70
CA GLY A 93 10.67 21.43 -6.45
C GLY A 93 11.14 21.35 -5.00
N SER A 94 10.35 21.82 -4.04
CA SER A 94 10.63 21.66 -2.62
C SER A 94 10.81 20.19 -2.27
N ILE A 95 11.82 19.92 -1.43
CA ILE A 95 12.10 18.57 -0.95
C ILE A 95 11.28 18.36 0.32
N GLU A 96 10.27 17.51 0.24
CA GLU A 96 9.40 17.18 1.35
C GLU A 96 9.62 15.76 1.87
N ARG A 97 9.17 15.51 3.09
CA ARG A 97 9.18 14.18 3.71
C ARG A 97 7.87 13.96 4.46
N GLU A 98 7.15 12.91 4.06
CA GLU A 98 6.00 12.43 4.82
C GLU A 98 6.46 11.92 6.20
N SER A 99 5.70 12.21 7.26
CA SER A 99 5.90 11.62 8.59
C SER A 99 4.65 10.87 9.02
N ARG A 100 4.81 9.66 9.53
CA ARG A 100 3.69 8.82 9.99
C ARG A 100 3.71 8.55 11.49
N PRO A 101 2.54 8.47 12.15
CA PRO A 101 2.44 8.00 13.51
C PRO A 101 3.03 6.58 13.65
N ILE A 102 3.79 6.34 14.72
CA ILE A 102 4.45 5.05 14.98
C ILE A 102 3.48 3.86 14.98
N ASN A 103 2.26 4.04 15.50
CA ASN A 103 1.26 2.98 15.55
C ASN A 103 0.81 2.55 14.15
N ASP A 104 0.68 3.51 13.24
CA ASP A 104 0.32 3.24 11.84
C ASP A 104 1.46 2.53 11.12
N ALA A 105 2.69 3.03 11.27
CA ALA A 105 3.90 2.43 10.70
C ALA A 105 4.12 0.99 11.21
N ALA A 106 3.97 0.76 12.52
CA ALA A 106 4.08 -0.56 13.13
C ALA A 106 3.04 -1.54 12.59
N LEU A 107 1.77 -1.14 12.55
CA LEU A 107 0.70 -1.98 11.98
C LEU A 107 0.99 -2.34 10.52
N HIS A 108 1.42 -1.37 9.72
CA HIS A 108 1.75 -1.59 8.31
C HIS A 108 2.93 -2.54 8.12
N VAL A 109 3.99 -2.41 8.93
CA VAL A 109 5.15 -3.30 8.87
C VAL A 109 4.74 -4.73 9.22
N LEU A 110 3.99 -4.92 10.31
CA LEU A 110 3.57 -6.25 10.76
C LEU A 110 2.62 -6.93 9.78
N LEU A 111 1.61 -6.20 9.28
CA LEU A 111 0.59 -6.76 8.40
C LEU A 111 1.07 -6.95 6.96
N PHE A 112 1.75 -5.96 6.39
CA PHE A 112 1.98 -5.92 4.95
C PHE A 112 3.42 -6.20 4.55
N ARG A 113 4.39 -5.71 5.33
CA ARG A 113 5.82 -5.94 5.02
C ARG A 113 6.26 -7.33 5.47
N TRP A 114 5.98 -7.68 6.72
CA TRP A 114 6.39 -8.94 7.33
C TRP A 114 5.37 -10.06 7.13
N LYS A 115 4.11 -9.70 6.82
CA LYS A 115 3.01 -10.64 6.60
C LYS A 115 2.95 -11.71 7.69
N ILE A 116 3.12 -11.31 8.96
CA ILE A 116 3.42 -12.25 10.08
C ILE A 116 2.38 -13.36 10.20
N LEU A 117 1.13 -13.09 9.82
CA LEU A 117 0.05 -14.08 9.89
C LEU A 117 -0.28 -14.72 8.52
N GLY A 118 0.29 -14.22 7.42
CA GLY A 118 -0.04 -14.60 6.03
C GLY A 118 -1.18 -13.78 5.43
N THR A 119 -1.23 -13.64 4.10
CA THR A 119 -2.22 -12.75 3.43
C THR A 119 -3.65 -13.31 3.47
N ARG A 120 -3.80 -14.63 3.65
CA ARG A 120 -5.08 -15.34 3.72
C ARG A 120 -5.49 -15.72 5.14
N ASN A 121 -4.85 -15.16 6.16
CA ASN A 121 -5.16 -15.46 7.54
C ASN A 121 -6.53 -14.89 7.94
N PRO A 122 -7.46 -15.71 8.47
CA PRO A 122 -8.77 -15.23 8.90
C PRO A 122 -8.70 -14.07 9.89
N THR A 123 -7.71 -14.04 10.78
CA THR A 123 -7.50 -12.95 11.75
C THR A 123 -7.13 -11.65 11.04
N ILE A 124 -6.20 -11.68 10.09
CA ILE A 124 -5.87 -10.49 9.28
C ILE A 124 -7.08 -10.04 8.47
N CYS A 125 -7.80 -10.97 7.82
CA CYS A 125 -9.01 -10.63 7.09
C CYS A 125 -10.03 -9.95 8.01
N ASN A 126 -10.24 -10.45 9.23
CA ASN A 126 -11.16 -9.83 10.19
C ASN A 126 -10.69 -8.45 10.67
N ILE A 127 -9.38 -8.25 10.87
CA ILE A 127 -8.81 -6.93 11.20
C ILE A 127 -9.05 -5.98 10.03
N LEU A 128 -8.75 -6.39 8.80
CA LEU A 128 -8.95 -5.58 7.60
C LEU A 128 -10.43 -5.26 7.37
N VAL A 129 -11.33 -6.22 7.59
CA VAL A 129 -12.78 -5.97 7.59
C VAL A 129 -13.12 -4.92 8.65
N GLY A 130 -12.62 -5.09 9.88
CA GLY A 130 -12.81 -4.12 10.97
C GLY A 130 -12.35 -2.70 10.63
N LEU A 131 -11.15 -2.56 10.05
CA LEU A 131 -10.61 -1.28 9.58
C LEU A 131 -11.43 -0.68 8.45
N ASN A 132 -12.04 -1.52 7.60
CA ASN A 132 -12.85 -1.07 6.48
C ASN A 132 -14.34 -0.86 6.81
N LYS A 133 -14.82 -1.25 8.00
CA LYS A 133 -16.24 -1.12 8.39
C LYS A 133 -16.79 0.30 8.23
N GLY A 134 -15.94 1.33 8.37
CA GLY A 134 -16.36 2.72 8.15
C GLY A 134 -16.78 3.00 6.70
N PHE A 135 -16.24 2.27 5.74
CA PHE A 135 -16.54 2.41 4.31
C PHE A 135 -17.76 1.60 3.87
N ASP A 136 -18.13 0.52 4.59
CA ASP A 136 -19.29 -0.32 4.26
C ASP A 136 -20.63 0.44 4.29
N PHE A 137 -20.67 1.61 4.95
CA PHE A 137 -21.86 2.43 5.07
C PHE A 137 -21.89 3.62 4.11
N TRP A 138 -20.98 3.69 3.14
CA TRP A 138 -20.91 4.85 2.23
C TRP A 138 -22.12 5.00 1.31
N ASP A 139 -22.87 3.92 1.08
CA ASP A 139 -24.15 3.94 0.35
C ASP A 139 -25.37 4.17 1.25
N VAL A 140 -25.20 4.16 2.58
CA VAL A 140 -26.29 4.38 3.52
C VAL A 140 -26.49 5.88 3.72
N LYS A 141 -27.75 6.31 3.77
CA LYS A 141 -28.08 7.73 3.98
C LYS A 141 -27.58 8.21 5.34
N PHE A 142 -27.03 9.41 5.39
CA PHE A 142 -26.59 10.01 6.65
C PHE A 142 -27.71 10.05 7.69
N THR A 143 -28.95 10.34 7.26
CA THR A 143 -30.14 10.35 8.13
C THR A 143 -30.44 8.99 8.76
N GLU A 144 -30.21 7.90 8.04
CA GLU A 144 -30.41 6.53 8.54
C GLU A 144 -29.33 6.15 9.57
N LEU A 145 -28.15 6.76 9.47
CA LEU A 145 -27.04 6.60 10.41
C LEU A 145 -27.13 7.56 11.61
N GLY A 146 -28.13 8.44 11.66
CA GLY A 146 -28.23 9.50 12.68
C GLY A 146 -27.07 10.50 12.60
N LYS A 147 -26.50 10.69 11.41
CA LYS A 147 -25.38 11.59 11.12
C LYS A 147 -25.85 12.84 10.39
N ASP A 148 -25.17 13.94 10.66
CA ASP A 148 -25.37 15.20 9.94
C ASP A 148 -24.50 15.22 8.67
N PRO A 149 -25.09 15.38 7.46
CA PRO A 149 -24.35 15.36 6.21
C PRO A 149 -23.22 16.39 6.14
N GLU A 150 -23.48 17.63 6.56
CA GLU A 150 -22.52 18.73 6.51
C GLU A 150 -21.28 18.42 7.37
N THR A 151 -21.50 17.93 8.58
CA THR A 151 -20.44 17.52 9.48
C THR A 151 -19.59 16.38 8.88
N GLU A 152 -20.20 15.34 8.30
CA GLU A 152 -19.48 14.21 7.72
C GLU A 152 -18.64 14.62 6.49
N VAL A 153 -19.22 15.43 5.59
CA VAL A 153 -18.52 15.94 4.40
C VAL A 153 -17.35 16.85 4.82
N LEU A 154 -17.57 17.80 5.73
CA LEU A 154 -16.50 18.70 6.19
C LEU A 154 -15.42 17.97 6.99
N ASN A 155 -15.77 16.92 7.74
CA ASN A 155 -14.80 16.04 8.38
C ASN A 155 -13.92 15.33 7.34
N TYR A 156 -14.52 14.83 6.26
CA TYR A 156 -13.79 14.24 5.15
C TYR A 156 -12.83 15.25 4.50
N CYS A 157 -13.32 16.45 4.17
CA CYS A 157 -12.51 17.50 3.59
C CYS A 157 -11.28 17.81 4.45
N ARG A 158 -11.47 17.97 5.77
CA ARG A 158 -10.37 18.18 6.71
C ARG A 158 -9.40 17.02 6.79
N ALA A 159 -9.91 15.79 6.81
CA ALA A 159 -9.09 14.58 6.94
C ALA A 159 -8.20 14.33 5.71
N TYR A 160 -8.68 14.69 4.53
CA TYR A 160 -8.00 14.41 3.27
C TYR A 160 -7.42 15.63 2.57
N GLY A 161 -7.60 16.83 3.12
CA GLY A 161 -7.07 18.07 2.53
C GLY A 161 -7.83 18.52 1.29
N VAL A 162 -9.13 18.21 1.19
CA VAL A 162 -9.99 18.82 0.15
C VAL A 162 -10.11 20.29 0.48
N GLU A 163 -9.90 21.15 -0.53
CA GLU A 163 -10.03 22.59 -0.33
C GLU A 163 -11.42 22.96 0.20
N MET A 164 -11.42 23.80 1.23
CA MET A 164 -12.63 24.29 1.89
C MET A 164 -12.71 25.81 1.75
N PRO A 165 -13.92 26.39 1.79
CA PRO A 165 -14.09 27.83 1.87
C PRO A 165 -13.36 28.38 3.09
N SER A 166 -12.63 29.48 2.92
CA SER A 166 -11.95 30.17 4.01
C SER A 166 -12.65 31.49 4.32
N LYS A 167 -12.20 32.20 5.36
CA LYS A 167 -12.74 33.54 5.65
C LYS A 167 -12.35 34.54 4.57
N GLU A 168 -11.20 34.33 3.96
CA GLU A 168 -10.62 35.16 2.90
C GLU A 168 -11.24 34.85 1.54
N ASP A 169 -11.68 33.61 1.32
CA ASP A 169 -12.35 33.17 0.11
C ASP A 169 -13.57 32.28 0.43
N PRO A 170 -14.71 32.92 0.79
CA PRO A 170 -15.94 32.20 1.12
C PRO A 170 -16.59 31.54 -0.10
N ASP A 171 -16.23 31.98 -1.33
CA ASP A 171 -16.79 31.46 -2.59
C ASP A 171 -15.98 30.29 -3.16
N ARG A 172 -14.89 29.87 -2.50
CA ARG A 172 -14.00 28.76 -2.91
C ARG A 172 -14.66 27.38 -3.01
N TRP A 173 -15.96 27.27 -2.76
CA TRP A 173 -16.68 26.00 -2.91
C TRP A 173 -16.92 25.67 -4.38
N VAL A 174 -16.02 24.89 -4.97
CA VAL A 174 -16.04 24.52 -6.40
C VAL A 174 -17.03 23.41 -6.76
N TRP A 175 -17.72 22.82 -5.77
CA TRP A 175 -18.62 21.67 -5.99
C TRP A 175 -20.07 22.11 -6.22
N SER A 176 -20.81 21.33 -7.01
CA SER A 176 -22.19 21.65 -7.43
C SER A 176 -23.22 21.68 -6.29
N LYS A 177 -22.99 20.87 -5.24
CA LYS A 177 -23.83 20.76 -4.04
C LYS A 177 -23.07 21.27 -2.83
N GLN A 178 -23.75 21.97 -1.93
CA GLN A 178 -23.26 22.31 -0.60
C GLN A 178 -23.13 21.06 0.28
N PRO A 179 -22.26 21.06 1.31
CA PRO A 179 -22.03 19.90 2.17
C PRO A 179 -23.30 19.23 2.72
N LYS A 180 -24.29 20.03 3.13
CA LYS A 180 -25.58 19.54 3.67
C LYS A 180 -26.50 18.87 2.66
N GLU A 181 -26.25 19.05 1.37
CA GLU A 181 -27.11 18.54 0.28
C GLU A 181 -26.71 17.13 -0.17
N TYR A 182 -25.55 16.63 0.26
CA TYR A 182 -25.15 15.26 0.00
C TYR A 182 -25.93 14.27 0.87
N ILE A 183 -26.39 13.18 0.26
CA ILE A 183 -27.28 12.22 0.95
C ILE A 183 -26.49 11.07 1.57
N THR A 184 -25.38 10.70 0.95
CA THR A 184 -24.48 9.60 1.37
C THR A 184 -23.01 10.00 1.19
N MET A 185 -22.08 9.24 1.76
CA MET A 185 -20.65 9.48 1.48
C MET A 185 -20.29 9.17 0.03
N ASN A 186 -20.94 8.20 -0.62
CA ASN A 186 -20.72 7.93 -2.04
C ASN A 186 -21.24 9.05 -2.95
N ASP A 187 -22.34 9.71 -2.59
CA ASP A 187 -22.83 10.93 -3.28
C ASP A 187 -21.78 12.06 -3.20
N TRP A 188 -21.16 12.24 -2.02
CA TRP A 188 -20.02 13.17 -1.87
C TRP A 188 -18.77 12.71 -2.65
N PHE A 189 -18.43 11.43 -2.58
CA PHE A 189 -17.23 10.89 -3.24
C PHE A 189 -17.32 11.01 -4.77
N THR A 190 -18.53 10.97 -5.32
CA THR A 190 -18.85 11.16 -6.74
C THR A 190 -19.40 12.56 -7.06
N ARG A 191 -19.15 13.55 -6.18
CA ARG A 191 -19.52 14.97 -6.36
C ARG A 191 -19.11 15.50 -7.72
N THR A 192 -19.89 16.42 -8.28
CA THR A 192 -19.54 17.12 -9.53
C THR A 192 -19.08 18.55 -9.26
N TYR A 193 -18.32 19.12 -10.18
CA TYR A 193 -18.00 20.55 -10.16
C TYR A 193 -19.25 21.40 -10.38
N ASN A 194 -19.23 22.63 -9.86
CA ASN A 194 -20.22 23.64 -10.23
C ASN A 194 -19.98 24.10 -11.68
N SER A 195 -20.97 24.75 -12.30
CA SER A 195 -20.93 25.11 -13.72
C SER A 195 -19.81 26.09 -14.13
N ARG A 196 -19.12 26.73 -13.18
CA ARG A 196 -17.98 27.63 -13.45
C ARG A 196 -16.65 26.87 -13.49
N GLU A 197 -16.60 25.71 -12.84
CA GLU A 197 -15.39 24.92 -12.60
C GLU A 197 -15.46 23.55 -13.30
N GLU A 198 -16.46 23.33 -14.16
CA GLU A 198 -16.61 22.10 -14.95
C GLU A 198 -15.34 21.87 -15.80
N PRO A 199 -14.66 20.72 -15.70
CA PRO A 199 -13.44 20.44 -16.46
C PRO A 199 -13.61 20.60 -17.98
N GLU A 200 -14.82 20.32 -18.48
CA GLU A 200 -15.21 20.44 -19.89
C GLU A 200 -15.22 21.91 -20.38
N SER A 201 -15.29 22.87 -19.47
CA SER A 201 -15.18 24.30 -19.79
C SER A 201 -13.72 24.75 -19.99
N ASN A 202 -12.74 23.94 -19.55
CA ASN A 202 -11.32 24.26 -19.55
C ASN A 202 -10.50 23.39 -20.52
N THR A 203 -10.95 23.29 -21.75
CA THR A 203 -10.34 22.42 -22.77
C THR A 203 -9.29 23.12 -23.64
N GLY A 204 -9.32 24.45 -23.72
CA GLY A 204 -8.37 25.26 -24.48
C GLY A 204 -8.19 24.75 -25.93
N ASP A 205 -6.96 24.80 -26.42
CA ASP A 205 -6.56 24.27 -27.75
C ASP A 205 -5.95 22.85 -27.65
N ALA A 206 -6.13 22.14 -26.53
CA ALA A 206 -5.51 20.84 -26.31
C ALA A 206 -6.14 19.75 -27.19
N LEU A 207 -5.32 18.97 -27.90
CA LEU A 207 -5.79 17.83 -28.70
C LEU A 207 -6.23 16.64 -27.85
N VAL A 208 -5.68 16.52 -26.64
CA VAL A 208 -5.96 15.48 -25.66
C VAL A 208 -5.96 16.12 -24.28
N ILE A 209 -6.95 15.81 -23.46
CA ILE A 209 -7.12 16.37 -22.11
C ILE A 209 -6.90 15.26 -21.08
N ALA A 210 -6.48 15.60 -19.87
CA ALA A 210 -6.37 14.63 -18.79
C ALA A 210 -7.75 14.04 -18.44
N PRO A 211 -7.88 12.69 -18.32
CA PRO A 211 -9.16 12.04 -18.05
C PRO A 211 -9.63 12.19 -16.59
N ALA A 212 -8.78 12.63 -15.68
CA ALA A 212 -9.13 12.80 -14.26
C ALA A 212 -8.24 13.86 -13.61
N THR A 213 -8.74 14.43 -12.52
CA THR A 213 -7.91 15.20 -11.57
C THR A 213 -7.02 14.22 -10.83
N ALA A 214 -5.71 14.27 -11.06
CA ALA A 214 -4.79 13.27 -10.56
C ALA A 214 -3.36 13.80 -10.52
N VAL A 215 -2.52 13.13 -9.74
CA VAL A 215 -1.07 13.20 -9.93
C VAL A 215 -0.72 12.34 -11.15
N VAL A 216 -0.11 12.96 -12.17
CA VAL A 216 0.20 12.31 -13.45
C VAL A 216 1.69 12.01 -13.53
N SER A 217 2.01 10.74 -13.80
CA SER A 217 3.35 10.32 -14.21
C SER A 217 3.36 10.04 -15.70
N LEU A 218 4.29 10.64 -16.44
CA LEU A 218 4.44 10.48 -17.89
C LEU A 218 5.66 9.61 -18.20
N PHE A 219 5.52 8.76 -19.20
CA PHE A 219 6.57 7.89 -19.71
C PHE A 219 6.60 7.94 -21.25
N ASP A 220 7.80 8.00 -21.82
CA ASP A 220 8.01 8.05 -23.28
C ASP A 220 7.48 6.80 -23.99
N SER A 221 7.47 5.67 -23.27
CA SER A 221 6.86 4.41 -23.71
C SER A 221 6.42 3.56 -22.53
N VAL A 222 5.53 2.59 -22.75
CA VAL A 222 5.23 1.56 -21.75
C VAL A 222 6.49 0.79 -21.33
N GLN A 223 7.46 0.58 -22.23
CA GLN A 223 8.74 -0.07 -21.87
C GLN A 223 9.62 0.78 -20.95
N SER A 224 9.48 2.10 -21.01
CA SER A 224 10.21 3.02 -20.13
C SER A 224 9.59 3.12 -18.73
N MET A 225 8.39 2.57 -18.53
CA MET A 225 7.81 2.46 -17.19
C MET A 225 8.69 1.55 -16.31
N PRO A 226 8.73 1.80 -14.99
CA PRO A 226 9.33 0.85 -14.06
C PRO A 226 8.71 -0.53 -14.27
N THR A 227 9.54 -1.50 -14.64
CA THR A 227 9.12 -2.90 -14.82
C THR A 227 8.69 -3.53 -13.50
N VAL A 228 9.05 -2.91 -12.38
CA VAL A 228 8.66 -3.29 -11.04
C VAL A 228 7.81 -2.17 -10.43
N LEU A 229 6.51 -2.39 -10.37
CA LEU A 229 5.56 -1.50 -9.70
C LEU A 229 5.17 -2.12 -8.37
N LYS A 230 5.53 -1.46 -7.26
CA LYS A 230 5.35 -1.98 -5.89
C LYS A 230 5.91 -3.39 -5.71
N ASN A 231 7.16 -3.56 -6.15
CA ASN A 231 7.94 -4.78 -5.98
C ASN A 231 7.35 -6.02 -6.68
N ASP A 232 6.53 -5.81 -7.70
CA ASP A 232 6.00 -6.87 -8.54
C ASP A 232 6.12 -6.46 -10.02
N SER A 233 6.36 -7.45 -10.88
CA SER A 233 6.65 -7.19 -12.28
C SER A 233 5.39 -6.77 -13.02
N PHE A 234 5.45 -5.66 -13.73
CA PHE A 234 4.38 -5.16 -14.59
C PHE A 234 4.53 -5.65 -16.03
N SER A 235 3.43 -6.12 -16.60
CA SER A 235 3.31 -6.43 -18.03
C SER A 235 2.01 -5.88 -18.61
N ILE A 236 2.12 -5.14 -19.72
CA ILE A 236 0.96 -4.65 -20.47
C ILE A 236 0.08 -5.79 -20.99
N ASN A 237 0.64 -6.98 -21.19
CA ASN A 237 -0.09 -8.17 -21.64
C ASN A 237 -1.20 -8.59 -20.66
N HIS A 238 -1.07 -8.22 -19.39
CA HIS A 238 -2.04 -8.55 -18.35
C HIS A 238 -2.97 -7.37 -18.00
N CYS A 239 -2.85 -6.24 -18.70
CA CYS A 239 -3.67 -5.04 -18.42
C CYS A 239 -5.11 -5.15 -18.94
N GLY A 240 -5.42 -6.14 -19.79
CA GLY A 240 -6.77 -6.36 -20.31
C GLY A 240 -7.12 -5.58 -21.57
N ILE A 241 -6.16 -4.86 -22.16
CA ILE A 241 -6.32 -4.18 -23.45
C ILE A 241 -6.19 -5.17 -24.62
N PRO A 242 -6.95 -5.01 -25.72
CA PRO A 242 -6.78 -5.83 -26.92
C PRO A 242 -5.48 -5.49 -27.63
N ASN A 243 -4.77 -6.49 -28.16
CA ASN A 243 -3.52 -6.32 -28.93
C ASN A 243 -2.48 -5.46 -28.20
N PRO A 244 -2.07 -5.84 -26.97
CA PRO A 244 -1.17 -5.05 -26.12
C PRO A 244 0.15 -4.67 -26.80
N GLU A 245 0.63 -5.49 -27.74
CA GLU A 245 1.82 -5.26 -28.55
C GLU A 245 1.79 -3.94 -29.35
N LEU A 246 0.61 -3.44 -29.71
CA LEU A 246 0.44 -2.16 -30.42
C LEU A 246 0.78 -0.95 -29.54
N TYR A 247 0.72 -1.12 -28.22
CA TYR A 247 0.87 -0.04 -27.23
C TYR A 247 2.23 -0.05 -26.54
N THR A 248 2.99 -1.15 -26.63
CA THR A 248 4.22 -1.34 -25.88
C THR A 248 5.25 -0.22 -26.12
N ALA A 249 5.36 0.26 -27.36
CA ALA A 249 6.28 1.34 -27.76
C ALA A 249 5.64 2.74 -27.77
N GLN A 250 4.40 2.88 -27.28
CA GLN A 250 3.67 4.14 -27.31
C GLN A 250 3.80 4.88 -25.96
N PRO A 251 3.81 6.23 -25.97
CA PRO A 251 3.77 7.04 -24.76
C PRO A 251 2.59 6.65 -23.87
N CYS A 252 2.80 6.72 -22.56
CA CYS A 252 1.75 6.38 -21.60
C CYS A 252 1.82 7.25 -20.35
N THR A 253 0.69 7.34 -19.65
CA THR A 253 0.57 8.07 -18.40
C THR A 253 -0.09 7.19 -17.33
N ILE A 254 0.36 7.34 -16.09
CA ILE A 254 -0.29 6.76 -14.91
C ILE A 254 -0.91 7.91 -14.12
N HIS A 255 -2.19 7.77 -13.80
CA HIS A 255 -2.97 8.75 -13.07
C HIS A 255 -3.29 8.18 -11.69
N TYR A 256 -2.76 8.82 -10.63
CA TYR A 256 -3.08 8.47 -9.25
C TYR A 256 -4.07 9.48 -8.68
N LEU A 257 -5.24 8.98 -8.27
CA LEU A 257 -6.26 9.77 -7.60
C LEU A 257 -6.14 9.54 -6.10
N SER A 258 -5.80 10.60 -5.38
CA SER A 258 -5.90 10.68 -3.94
C SER A 258 -7.37 10.82 -3.51
N PRO A 259 -7.71 10.53 -2.24
CA PRO A 259 -9.07 10.74 -1.72
C PRO A 259 -9.56 12.20 -1.84
N ALA A 260 -8.66 13.17 -1.95
CA ALA A 260 -9.02 14.57 -2.09
C ALA A 260 -9.50 14.93 -3.51
N ASP A 261 -9.10 14.12 -4.49
CA ASP A 261 -9.33 14.40 -5.90
C ASP A 261 -10.79 14.18 -6.29
N TYR A 262 -11.13 14.64 -7.49
CA TYR A 262 -12.41 14.36 -8.12
C TYR A 262 -12.39 12.94 -8.72
N HIS A 263 -13.30 12.08 -8.25
CA HIS A 263 -13.29 10.64 -8.55
C HIS A 263 -14.20 10.22 -9.72
N CYS A 264 -14.47 11.12 -10.66
CA CYS A 264 -15.07 10.73 -11.94
C CYS A 264 -14.04 10.81 -13.06
N TYR A 265 -14.06 9.81 -13.92
CA TYR A 265 -13.23 9.75 -15.11
C TYR A 265 -14.00 10.26 -16.32
N HIS A 266 -13.32 11.08 -17.11
CA HIS A 266 -13.79 11.66 -18.36
C HIS A 266 -13.00 11.10 -19.53
N THR A 267 -13.57 11.19 -20.73
CA THR A 267 -12.87 10.76 -21.94
C THR A 267 -11.83 11.82 -22.33
N PRO A 268 -10.55 11.44 -22.53
CA PRO A 268 -9.49 12.39 -22.84
C PRO A 268 -9.57 12.95 -24.27
N ILE A 269 -10.34 12.30 -25.15
CA ILE A 269 -10.61 12.68 -26.53
C ILE A 269 -11.94 12.07 -26.97
N GLY A 270 -12.59 12.68 -27.97
CA GLY A 270 -13.77 12.10 -28.62
C GLY A 270 -13.46 10.76 -29.30
N GLY A 271 -14.36 9.80 -29.19
CA GLY A 271 -14.16 8.47 -29.78
C GLY A 271 -15.36 7.54 -29.63
N ARG A 272 -15.17 6.28 -30.04
CA ARG A 272 -16.16 5.22 -29.90
C ARG A 272 -15.59 4.10 -29.04
N VAL A 273 -16.34 3.67 -28.03
CA VAL A 273 -15.98 2.50 -27.21
C VAL A 273 -16.00 1.26 -28.09
N LEU A 274 -14.84 0.65 -28.32
CA LEU A 274 -14.71 -0.60 -29.08
C LEU A 274 -14.75 -1.83 -28.17
N THR A 275 -14.16 -1.72 -26.97
CA THR A 275 -14.04 -2.80 -26.00
C THR A 275 -14.17 -2.26 -24.59
N CYS A 276 -14.83 -3.00 -23.71
CA CYS A 276 -14.85 -2.80 -22.27
C CYS A 276 -14.75 -4.17 -21.61
N LYS A 277 -13.79 -4.36 -20.71
CA LYS A 277 -13.53 -5.65 -20.07
C LYS A 277 -13.38 -5.43 -18.57
N LEU A 278 -14.22 -6.10 -17.80
CA LEU A 278 -14.10 -6.17 -16.36
C LEU A 278 -13.20 -7.37 -15.99
N LEU A 279 -12.13 -7.09 -15.24
CA LEU A 279 -11.18 -8.05 -14.70
C LEU A 279 -11.34 -8.12 -13.18
N VAL A 280 -11.83 -9.26 -12.68
CA VAL A 280 -12.15 -9.45 -11.25
C VAL A 280 -11.32 -10.62 -10.68
N ASP A 281 -10.02 -10.58 -10.92
CA ASP A 281 -9.13 -11.64 -10.45
C ASP A 281 -8.84 -11.47 -8.96
N GLY A 282 -9.59 -12.21 -8.13
CA GLY A 282 -9.35 -12.31 -6.69
C GLY A 282 -10.46 -11.70 -5.82
N PRO A 283 -10.47 -12.04 -4.53
CA PRO A 283 -11.55 -11.67 -3.63
C PRO A 283 -11.53 -10.19 -3.23
N TYR A 284 -10.40 -9.48 -3.32
CA TYR A 284 -10.24 -8.11 -2.83
C TYR A 284 -9.29 -7.28 -3.72
N SER A 285 -9.59 -6.00 -3.89
CA SER A 285 -8.62 -5.02 -4.40
C SER A 285 -7.74 -4.52 -3.25
N VAL A 286 -6.43 -4.40 -3.49
CA VAL A 286 -5.50 -3.82 -2.52
C VAL A 286 -5.34 -2.31 -2.73
N THR A 287 -4.90 -1.59 -1.70
CA THR A 287 -4.69 -0.14 -1.80
C THR A 287 -3.67 0.22 -2.89
N VAL A 288 -3.99 1.26 -3.64
CA VAL A 288 -3.12 1.85 -4.66
C VAL A 288 -2.07 2.81 -4.07
N LYS A 289 -2.03 3.03 -2.74
CA LYS A 289 -0.98 3.83 -2.09
C LYS A 289 0.44 3.27 -2.28
N PRO A 290 1.46 4.08 -2.62
CA PRO A 290 2.76 3.62 -3.13
C PRO A 290 3.55 2.67 -2.19
N TYR A 291 3.39 2.81 -0.87
CA TYR A 291 4.37 2.30 0.10
C TYR A 291 3.92 1.06 0.89
N VAL A 292 2.70 0.57 0.65
CA VAL A 292 2.06 -0.41 1.55
C VAL A 292 2.49 -1.85 1.27
N PHE A 293 3.01 -2.19 0.08
CA PHE A 293 3.24 -3.60 -0.27
C PHE A 293 4.63 -3.89 -0.86
N SER A 294 5.22 -4.96 -0.36
CA SER A 294 6.53 -5.46 -0.78
C SER A 294 6.47 -6.42 -1.97
N THR A 295 5.30 -6.78 -2.53
CA THR A 295 5.15 -7.77 -3.64
C THR A 295 3.73 -7.81 -4.24
N ILE A 296 3.09 -6.68 -4.56
CA ILE A 296 1.75 -6.74 -5.20
C ILE A 296 1.68 -5.84 -6.43
N ASN A 297 1.53 -6.46 -7.61
CA ASN A 297 1.19 -5.78 -8.84
C ASN A 297 -0.28 -5.37 -8.79
N ILE A 298 -0.51 -4.14 -8.36
CA ILE A 298 -1.85 -3.56 -8.25
C ILE A 298 -2.54 -3.43 -9.61
N LEU A 299 -1.78 -3.27 -10.70
CA LEU A 299 -2.34 -3.09 -12.04
C LEU A 299 -2.80 -4.40 -12.66
N GLU A 300 -2.27 -5.54 -12.19
CA GLU A 300 -2.67 -6.87 -12.66
C GLU A 300 -3.68 -7.55 -11.73
N ARG A 301 -3.60 -7.32 -10.41
CA ARG A 301 -4.36 -8.06 -9.41
C ARG A 301 -5.59 -7.34 -8.86
N ASN A 302 -5.66 -6.01 -8.93
CA ASN A 302 -6.86 -5.31 -8.48
C ASN A 302 -8.00 -5.50 -9.49
N ARG A 303 -9.23 -5.49 -8.96
CA ARG A 303 -10.42 -5.40 -9.79
C ARG A 303 -10.37 -4.12 -10.62
N ARG A 304 -10.61 -4.23 -11.92
CA ARG A 304 -10.53 -3.12 -12.90
C ARG A 304 -11.42 -3.39 -14.10
#